data_AF-R6FNW8-F1
#
_entry.id   AF-R6FNW8-F1
#
_cell.length_a   1.000
_cell.length_b   1.000
_cell.length_c   1.000
_cell.angle_alpha   90.00
_cell.angle_beta   90.00
_cell.angle_gamma   90.00
#
_symmetry.space_group_name_H-M   'P 1'
#
loop_
_entity.id
_entity.type
_entity.pdbx_description
1 polymer ?
#
loop_
_entity_poly.entity_id
_entity_poly.type
_entity_poly.pdbx_seq_one_letter_code
_entity_poly.pdbx_strand_id
1 'polypeptide(L)'
;MASLIHVPAAENVLNRDLLLFSNPNSTKNRNMITLKASLDGGLTWLPQHQVLLDEGGGWGYSCLTMIDRETVGIFYESSTAHMLFQAIKLKEIIKE
;
A
#
# COMPACT_ATOMS: atom_id res chain seq x y z
N MET A 1 4.96 -10.19 7.98
CA MET A 1 3.76 -10.38 7.16
C MET A 1 3.72 -9.27 6.11
N ALA A 2 3.00 -9.47 5.01
CA ALA A 2 2.75 -8.44 4.01
C ALA A 2 1.31 -8.61 3.49
N SER A 3 0.70 -7.50 3.06
CA SER A 3 -0.62 -7.52 2.42
C SER A 3 -0.46 -7.44 0.91
N LEU A 4 -1.30 -8.16 0.18
CA LEU A 4 -1.42 -8.08 -1.28
C LEU A 4 -2.91 -8.15 -1.64
N ILE A 5 -3.40 -7.18 -2.41
CA ILE A 5 -4.76 -7.20 -2.95
C ILE A 5 -4.74 -6.95 -4.46
N HIS A 6 -5.64 -7.61 -5.16
CA HIS A 6 -5.94 -7.33 -6.56
C HIS A 6 -7.17 -6.43 -6.63
N VAL A 7 -7.06 -5.32 -7.36
CA VAL A 7 -8.15 -4.38 -7.61
C VAL A 7 -8.46 -4.39 -9.10
N PRO A 8 -9.56 -5.03 -9.51
CA PRO A 8 -9.96 -5.09 -10.91
C PRO A 8 -10.19 -3.69 -11.49
N ALA A 9 -9.98 -3.54 -12.80
CA ALA A 9 -10.23 -2.30 -13.54
C ALA A 9 -11.63 -1.71 -13.29
N ALA A 10 -12.65 -2.57 -13.19
CA ALA A 10 -14.03 -2.16 -12.94
C ALA A 10 -14.27 -1.56 -11.55
N GLU A 11 -13.38 -1.80 -10.59
CA GLU A 11 -13.52 -1.45 -9.16
C GLU A 11 -12.66 -0.25 -8.75
N ASN A 12 -12.01 0.44 -9.69
CA ASN A 12 -11.24 1.65 -9.41
C ASN A 12 -11.46 2.74 -10.46
N VAL A 13 -11.01 3.96 -10.16
CA VAL A 13 -11.17 5.12 -11.06
C VAL A 13 -10.17 5.18 -12.21
N LEU A 14 -9.07 4.42 -12.15
CA LEU A 14 -8.06 4.39 -13.20
C LEU A 14 -8.46 3.44 -14.35
N ASN A 15 -9.53 2.66 -14.17
CA ASN A 15 -10.02 1.68 -15.14
C ASN A 15 -8.92 0.73 -15.64
N ARG A 16 -8.03 0.30 -14.73
CA ARG A 16 -6.94 -0.64 -14.98
C ARG A 16 -6.84 -1.65 -13.84
N ASP A 17 -6.41 -2.88 -14.14
CA ASP A 17 -6.10 -3.87 -13.11
C ASP A 17 -4.86 -3.45 -12.32
N LEU A 18 -4.98 -3.45 -10.99
CA LEU A 18 -3.92 -3.04 -10.08
C LEU A 18 -3.60 -4.17 -9.11
N LEU A 19 -2.32 -4.31 -8.77
CA LEU A 19 -1.91 -4.99 -7.54
C LEU A 19 -1.42 -3.94 -6.55
N LEU A 20 -1.94 -3.99 -5.33
CA LEU A 20 -1.49 -3.15 -4.22
C LEU A 20 -0.84 -4.02 -3.15
N PHE A 21 0.34 -3.60 -2.70
CA PHE A 21 1.16 -4.35 -1.76
C PHE A 21 1.62 -3.45 -0.62
N SER A 22 1.61 -3.96 0.61
CA SER A 22 2.16 -3.23 1.77
C SER A 22 2.99 -4.13 2.68
N ASN A 23 4.16 -3.64 3.06
CA ASN A 23 5.06 -4.25 4.03
C ASN A 23 6.07 -3.23 4.58
N PRO A 24 6.89 -3.61 5.57
CA PRO A 24 8.14 -2.91 5.88
C PRO A 24 9.10 -3.02 4.69
N ASN A 25 9.45 -1.91 4.05
CA ASN A 25 10.29 -1.88 2.85
C ASN A 25 11.78 -1.93 3.21
N SER A 26 12.16 -2.97 3.96
CA SER A 26 13.48 -3.16 4.56
C SER A 26 13.82 -4.64 4.58
N THR A 27 15.09 -4.97 4.36
CA THR A 27 15.57 -6.37 4.42
C THR A 27 16.07 -6.77 5.81
N LYS A 28 16.11 -5.83 6.76
CA LYS A 28 16.69 -6.05 8.09
C LYS A 28 15.69 -5.82 9.22
N ASN A 29 14.94 -4.72 9.14
CA ASN A 29 14.11 -4.23 10.23
C ASN A 29 12.64 -4.16 9.82
N ARG A 30 11.75 -4.11 10.81
CA ARG A 30 10.33 -3.82 10.59
C ARG A 30 10.09 -2.32 10.71
N ASN A 31 10.55 -1.60 9.70
CA ASN A 31 10.41 -0.16 9.56
C ASN A 31 10.12 0.21 8.10
N MET A 32 9.85 1.49 7.84
CA MET A 32 9.54 1.98 6.49
C MET A 32 8.31 1.29 5.88
N ILE A 33 7.18 1.31 6.60
CA ILE A 33 5.91 0.78 6.09
C ILE A 33 5.57 1.53 4.81
N THR A 34 5.52 0.80 3.70
CA THR A 34 5.37 1.38 2.36
C THR A 34 4.23 0.68 1.63
N LEU A 35 3.34 1.48 1.04
CA LEU A 35 2.34 1.03 0.09
C LEU A 35 2.91 1.13 -1.32
N LYS A 36 2.80 0.06 -2.11
CA LYS A 36 3.31 -0.03 -3.48
C LYS A 36 2.20 -0.45 -4.42
N ALA A 37 2.22 0.07 -5.64
CA ALA A 37 1.34 -0.36 -6.72
C ALA A 37 2.14 -0.98 -7.87
N SER A 38 1.53 -1.98 -8.49
CA SER A 38 1.97 -2.59 -9.75
C SER A 38 0.84 -2.46 -10.78
N LEU A 39 1.21 -2.07 -12.00
CA LEU A 39 0.27 -1.87 -13.12
C LEU A 39 0.36 -2.98 -14.18
N ASP A 40 1.21 -3.99 -13.96
CA ASP A 40 1.54 -5.05 -14.92
C ASP A 40 1.44 -6.46 -14.31
N GLY A 41 0.53 -6.63 -13.34
CA GLY A 41 0.28 -7.94 -12.73
C GLY A 41 1.38 -8.42 -11.77
N GLY A 42 2.24 -7.53 -11.30
CA GLY A 42 3.25 -7.80 -10.27
C GLY A 42 4.64 -8.06 -10.83
N LEU A 43 4.83 -7.88 -12.14
CA LEU A 43 6.12 -8.01 -12.79
C LEU A 43 7.05 -6.86 -12.39
N THR A 44 6.53 -5.64 -12.28
CA THR A 44 7.29 -4.47 -11.83
C THR A 44 6.61 -3.69 -10.70
N TRP A 45 7.43 -3.16 -9.79
CA TRP A 45 7.02 -2.34 -8.66
C TRP A 45 7.81 -1.03 -8.67
N LEU A 46 7.40 -0.12 -9.54
CA LEU A 46 8.18 1.09 -9.86
C LEU A 46 8.29 2.04 -8.65
N PRO A 47 9.46 2.66 -8.38
CA PRO A 47 9.65 3.55 -7.22
C PRO A 47 8.68 4.74 -7.17
N GLN A 48 8.27 5.27 -8.32
CA GLN A 48 7.30 6.37 -8.38
C GLN A 48 5.86 5.96 -8.02
N HIS A 49 5.59 4.65 -7.92
CA HIS A 49 4.28 4.11 -7.55
C HIS A 49 4.24 3.63 -6.10
N GLN A 50 4.96 4.32 -5.22
CA GLN A 50 5.13 3.96 -3.82
C GLN A 50 4.88 5.15 -2.91
N VAL A 51 4.28 4.89 -1.75
CA VAL A 51 4.04 5.88 -0.70
C VAL A 51 4.60 5.32 0.61
N LEU A 52 5.57 6.04 1.18
CA LEU A 52 6.08 5.78 2.52
C LEU A 52 5.11 6.35 3.54
N LEU A 53 4.61 5.49 4.44
CA LEU A 53 3.60 5.84 5.42
C LEU A 53 4.18 6.04 6.83
N ASP A 54 5.20 5.25 7.18
CA ASP A 54 5.82 5.28 8.50
C ASP A 54 7.29 4.88 8.42
N GLU A 55 8.19 5.83 8.67
CA GLU A 55 9.64 5.61 8.75
C GLU A 55 10.08 4.86 10.01
N GLY A 56 9.27 4.94 11.08
CA GLY A 56 9.61 4.42 12.40
C GLY A 56 9.62 2.90 12.49
N GLY A 57 10.13 2.41 13.62
CA GLY A 57 10.07 0.99 13.96
C GLY A 57 8.72 0.62 14.56
N GLY A 58 8.16 -0.52 14.13
CA GLY A 58 6.92 -1.07 14.65
C GLY A 58 6.89 -2.60 14.58
N TRP A 59 5.74 -3.19 14.84
CA TRP A 59 5.55 -4.65 14.73
C TRP A 59 5.43 -5.10 13.27
N GLY A 60 5.00 -4.19 12.40
CA GLY A 60 5.20 -4.24 10.96
C GLY A 60 4.19 -5.07 10.17
N TYR A 61 3.12 -5.57 10.77
CA TYR A 61 2.04 -6.22 10.02
C TYR A 61 1.09 -5.14 9.48
N SER A 62 0.49 -5.42 8.34
CA SER A 62 -0.40 -4.49 7.65
C SER A 62 -1.43 -5.26 6.85
N CYS A 63 -2.64 -4.70 6.69
CA CYS A 63 -3.68 -5.23 5.83
C CYS A 63 -4.27 -4.09 4.97
N LEU A 64 -4.48 -4.38 3.68
CA LEU A 64 -5.04 -3.43 2.71
C LEU A 64 -6.50 -3.78 2.38
N THR A 65 -7.27 -2.75 2.07
CA THR A 65 -8.59 -2.86 1.44
C THR A 65 -8.84 -1.66 0.54
N MET A 66 -9.78 -1.79 -0.40
CA MET A 66 -10.38 -0.61 -1.03
C MET A 66 -11.48 -0.09 -0.12
N ILE A 67 -11.46 1.21 0.21
CA ILE A 67 -12.56 1.89 0.92
C ILE A 67 -13.67 2.21 -0.09
N ASP A 68 -13.26 2.73 -1.23
CA ASP A 68 -14.09 3.07 -2.38
C ASP A 68 -13.23 2.99 -3.66
N ARG A 69 -13.77 3.35 -4.82
CA ARG A 69 -13.08 3.28 -6.13
C ARG A 69 -11.83 4.17 -6.24
N GLU A 70 -11.62 5.12 -5.34
CA GLU A 70 -10.53 6.11 -5.38
C GLU A 70 -9.55 5.97 -4.23
N THR A 71 -9.89 5.22 -3.19
CA THR A 71 -9.24 5.34 -1.88
C THR A 71 -8.88 3.96 -1.33
N VAL A 72 -7.59 3.76 -1.07
CA VAL A 72 -7.04 2.59 -0.42
C VAL A 72 -7.04 2.82 1.08
N GLY A 73 -7.57 1.86 1.83
CA GLY A 73 -7.44 1.78 3.28
C GLY A 73 -6.29 0.87 3.65
N ILE A 74 -5.50 1.28 4.63
CA ILE A 74 -4.48 0.45 5.27
C ILE A 74 -4.72 0.44 6.78
N PHE A 75 -4.73 -0.75 7.37
CA PHE A 75 -4.76 -0.97 8.81
C PHE A 75 -3.50 -1.72 9.21
N TYR A 76 -2.66 -1.13 10.07
CA TYR A 76 -1.32 -1.65 10.33
C TYR A 76 -0.79 -1.32 11.72
N GLU A 77 0.25 -2.04 12.14
CA GLU A 77 0.94 -1.84 13.40
C GLU A 77 2.07 -0.80 13.22
N SER A 78 1.84 0.44 13.66
CA SER A 78 2.73 1.58 13.40
C SER A 78 3.70 1.87 14.55
N SER A 79 4.60 2.83 14.33
CA SER A 79 5.49 3.39 15.36
C SER A 79 4.77 4.30 16.37
N THR A 80 3.58 4.80 16.03
CA THR A 80 2.83 5.78 16.83
C THR A 80 1.61 5.19 17.54
N ALA A 81 1.09 4.05 17.07
CA ALA A 81 -0.02 3.32 17.68
C ALA A 81 0.07 1.83 17.35
N HIS A 82 -0.42 0.98 18.25
CA HIS A 82 -0.49 -0.47 17.99
C HIS A 82 -1.34 -0.81 16.77
N MET A 83 -2.39 -0.01 16.52
CA MET A 83 -3.33 -0.18 15.43
C MET A 83 -3.60 1.20 14.84
N LEU A 84 -3.07 1.44 13.63
CA LEU A 84 -3.26 2.69 12.91
C LEU A 84 -4.01 2.42 11.61
N PHE A 85 -5.02 3.25 11.33
CA PHE A 85 -5.73 3.26 10.06
C PHE A 85 -5.39 4.53 9.28
N GLN A 86 -5.11 4.39 7.98
CA GLN A 86 -4.95 5.51 7.06
C GLN A 86 -5.74 5.27 5.78
N ALA A 87 -6.21 6.36 5.17
CA ALA A 87 -6.87 6.37 3.88
C ALA A 87 -6.01 7.15 2.88
N ILE A 88 -5.65 6.53 1.76
CA ILE A 88 -4.73 7.08 0.76
C ILE A 88 -5.44 7.09 -0.59
N LYS A 89 -5.45 8.22 -1.28
CA LYS A 89 -6.02 8.30 -2.63
C LYS A 89 -5.14 7.56 -3.63
N LEU A 90 -5.75 6.81 -4.55
CA LEU A 90 -5.04 6.07 -5.61
C LEU A 90 -4.11 6.97 -6.43
N LYS A 91 -4.51 8.22 -6.69
CA LYS A 91 -3.69 9.24 -7.39
C LYS A 91 -2.42 9.67 -6.65
N GLU A 92 -2.35 9.45 -5.33
CA GLU A 92 -1.15 9.74 -4.55
C GLU A 92 -0.15 8.58 -4.65
N ILE A 93 -0.66 7.37 -4.89
CA ILE A 93 0.14 6.16 -5.08
C ILE A 93 0.60 6.07 -6.53
N ILE A 94 -0.30 6.23 -7.50
CA ILE A 94 -0.02 6.10 -8.93
C ILE A 94 0.07 7.50 -9.53
N LYS A 95 1.29 7.93 -9.82
CA LYS A 95 1.60 9.17 -10.53
C LYS A 95 1.74 8.89 -12.03
N GLU A 96 0.98 9.62 -12.84
CA GLU A 96 1.10 9.62 -14.32
C GLU A 96 2.33 10.38 -14.81
#